data_AF-A0A395IP79-F1
#
_entry.id   AF-A0A395IP79-F1
#
_cell.length_a   1.000
_cell.length_b   1.000
_cell.length_c   1.000
_cell.angle_alpha   90.00
_cell.angle_beta   90.00
_cell.angle_gamma   90.00
#
_symmetry.space_group_name_H-M   'P 1'
#
loop_
_entity.id
_entity.type
_entity.pdbx_description
1 polymer ?
#
loop_
_entity_poly.entity_id
_entity_poly.type
_entity_poly.pdbx_seq_one_letter_code
_entity_poly.pdbx_strand_id
1 'polypeptide(L)'
;MTDVPLNYEASAGTTNLQVSRTLPSEVIQCLENARFLHLATCTSLCPHVSLMNYTYLPSTPWSPYPTIIMTTNPSSKKTQNLLENPQVSLLVHDWVSHRPPTGNRASSPPRNTGGRSSLAEMLI
;
A
#
# COMPACT_ATOMS: atom_id res chain seq x y z
N MET A 1 -12.23 -24.21 30.54
CA MET A 1 -11.66 -23.40 29.45
C MET A 1 -11.16 -24.38 28.42
N THR A 2 -11.89 -24.56 27.32
CA THR A 2 -11.54 -25.48 26.24
C THR A 2 -10.63 -24.75 25.26
N ASP A 3 -9.39 -25.20 25.13
CA ASP A 3 -8.46 -24.71 24.10
C ASP A 3 -9.11 -24.88 22.73
N VAL A 4 -9.30 -23.76 22.02
CA VAL A 4 -9.73 -23.81 20.62
C VAL A 4 -8.51 -24.27 19.82
N PRO A 5 -8.56 -25.43 19.17
CA PRO A 5 -7.44 -25.89 18.37
C PRO A 5 -7.19 -24.88 17.24
N LEU A 6 -5.94 -24.40 17.12
CA LEU A 6 -5.48 -23.55 16.01
C LEU A 6 -5.34 -24.37 14.72
N ASN A 7 -6.42 -25.04 14.30
CA ASN A 7 -6.46 -25.79 13.05
C ASN A 7 -7.01 -24.92 11.91
N TYR A 8 -6.56 -25.17 10.69
CA TYR A 8 -7.04 -24.45 9.51
C TYR A 8 -8.51 -24.79 9.17
N GLU A 9 -9.08 -25.82 9.80
CA GLU A 9 -10.43 -26.31 9.55
C GLU A 9 -11.50 -25.24 9.81
N ALA A 10 -11.31 -24.40 10.84
CA ALA A 10 -12.20 -23.26 11.10
C ALA A 10 -12.22 -22.23 9.96
N SER A 11 -11.15 -22.16 9.16
CA SER A 11 -11.02 -21.31 7.97
C SER A 11 -11.30 -22.04 6.66
N ALA A 12 -11.48 -23.37 6.68
CA ALA A 12 -11.65 -24.20 5.48
C ALA A 12 -13.06 -24.10 4.86
N GLY A 13 -14.02 -23.52 5.57
CA GLY A 13 -15.37 -23.26 5.06
C GLY A 13 -15.55 -21.87 4.44
N THR A 14 -16.62 -21.70 3.67
CA THR A 14 -17.11 -20.39 3.20
C THR A 14 -17.61 -19.57 4.39
N THR A 15 -16.71 -18.90 5.10
CA THR A 15 -17.06 -18.12 6.30
C THR A 15 -17.38 -16.67 5.93
N ASN A 16 -18.60 -16.25 6.26
CA ASN A 16 -19.08 -14.86 6.26
C ASN A 16 -18.72 -14.05 4.99
N LEU A 17 -18.92 -14.61 3.79
CA LEU A 17 -18.77 -13.86 2.55
C LEU A 17 -19.77 -12.69 2.52
N GLN A 18 -19.27 -11.47 2.68
CA GLN A 18 -20.06 -10.28 2.52
C GLN A 18 -19.81 -9.67 1.14
N VAL A 19 -20.88 -9.58 0.34
CA VAL A 19 -20.83 -8.83 -0.92
C VAL A 19 -21.03 -7.36 -0.57
N SER A 20 -19.92 -6.63 -0.48
CA SER A 20 -19.95 -5.18 -0.33
C SER A 20 -19.70 -4.48 -1.66
N ARG A 21 -20.35 -3.34 -1.85
CA ARG A 21 -20.08 -2.43 -2.98
C ARG A 21 -19.01 -1.39 -2.65
N THR A 22 -18.56 -1.34 -1.40
CA THR A 22 -17.58 -0.39 -0.89
C THR A 22 -16.50 -1.11 -0.09
N LEU A 23 -15.29 -0.54 -0.09
CA LEU A 23 -14.22 -1.06 0.76
C LEU A 23 -14.55 -0.79 2.24
N PRO A 24 -14.20 -1.70 3.16
CA PRO A 24 -14.28 -1.45 4.59
C PRO A 24 -13.47 -0.21 5.01
N SER A 25 -13.92 0.49 6.06
CA SER A 25 -13.27 1.70 6.59
C SER A 25 -11.80 1.49 6.92
N GLU A 26 -11.47 0.32 7.46
CA GLU A 26 -10.13 -0.05 7.90
C GLU A 26 -9.18 -0.18 6.71
N VAL A 27 -9.69 -0.70 5.58
CA VAL A 27 -8.94 -0.82 4.33
C VAL A 27 -8.71 0.56 3.73
N ILE A 28 -9.72 1.42 3.73
CA ILE A 28 -9.61 2.81 3.26
C ILE A 28 -8.57 3.55 4.10
N GLN A 29 -8.65 3.46 5.43
CA GLN A 29 -7.69 4.08 6.33
C GLN A 29 -6.26 3.57 6.09
N CYS A 30 -6.07 2.27 5.86
CA CYS A 30 -4.77 1.73 5.49
C CYS A 30 -4.28 2.31 4.15
N LEU A 31 -5.15 2.40 3.14
CA LEU A 31 -4.82 2.97 1.83
C LEU A 31 -4.52 4.47 1.87
N GLU A 32 -5.07 5.22 2.81
CA GLU A 32 -4.77 6.65 2.98
C GLU A 32 -3.45 6.90 3.70
N ASN A 33 -3.04 6.00 4.59
CA ASN A 33 -1.88 6.18 5.46
C ASN A 33 -0.63 5.42 5.00
N ALA A 34 -0.79 4.33 4.25
CA ALA A 34 0.34 3.55 3.78
C ALA A 34 1.15 4.32 2.73
N ARG A 35 2.48 4.15 2.79
CA ARG A 35 3.39 4.78 1.83
C ARG A 35 3.53 3.97 0.55
N PHE A 36 3.41 2.65 0.67
CA PHE A 36 3.66 1.71 -0.41
C PHE A 36 2.62 0.59 -0.37
N LEU A 37 2.36 0.01 -1.54
CA LEU A 37 1.59 -1.22 -1.68
C LEU A 37 2.48 -2.35 -2.19
N HIS A 38 2.18 -3.57 -1.76
CA HIS A 38 2.76 -4.76 -2.37
C HIS A 38 1.87 -5.19 -3.53
N LEU A 39 2.38 -5.03 -4.75
CA LEU A 39 1.74 -5.52 -5.98
C LEU A 39 2.24 -6.93 -6.28
N ALA A 40 1.35 -7.91 -6.20
CA ALA A 40 1.60 -9.27 -6.62
C ALA A 40 1.07 -9.51 -8.04
N THR A 41 1.94 -10.04 -8.89
CA THR A 41 1.65 -10.45 -10.28
C THR A 41 2.02 -11.93 -10.42
N CYS A 42 1.36 -12.66 -11.32
CA CYS A 42 1.68 -14.06 -11.57
C CYS A 42 1.54 -14.39 -13.05
N THR A 43 2.61 -14.92 -13.63
CA THR A 43 2.67 -15.34 -15.03
C THR A 43 3.31 -16.71 -15.09
N SER A 44 2.73 -17.65 -15.84
CA SER A 44 3.23 -19.03 -15.95
C SER A 44 3.50 -19.70 -14.60
N LEU A 45 2.57 -19.51 -13.65
CA LEU A 45 2.67 -20.00 -12.26
C LEU A 45 3.91 -19.52 -11.48
N CYS A 46 4.58 -18.47 -11.97
CA CYS A 46 5.71 -17.82 -11.30
C CYS A 46 5.23 -16.52 -10.64
N PRO A 47 4.99 -16.49 -9.31
CA PRO A 47 4.59 -15.28 -8.62
C PRO A 47 5.75 -14.27 -8.54
N HIS A 48 5.41 -12.99 -8.55
CA HIS A 48 6.34 -11.89 -8.39
C HIS A 48 5.70 -10.75 -7.63
N VAL A 49 6.35 -10.30 -6.55
CA VAL A 49 5.89 -9.21 -5.69
C VAL A 49 6.79 -7.99 -5.86
N SER A 50 6.19 -6.81 -5.96
CA SER A 50 6.88 -5.53 -6.07
C SER A 50 6.33 -4.54 -5.05
N LEU A 51 7.23 -3.82 -4.37
CA LEU A 51 6.86 -2.66 -3.57
C LEU A 51 6.63 -1.46 -4.49
N MET A 52 5.45 -0.84 -4.41
CA MET A 52 4.99 0.17 -5.35
C MET A 52 4.60 1.47 -4.65
N ASN A 53 5.04 2.61 -5.21
CA ASN A 53 4.38 3.88 -4.95
C ASN A 53 3.00 3.85 -5.61
N TYR A 54 2.03 4.47 -4.96
CA TYR A 54 0.67 4.51 -5.45
C TYR A 54 -0.02 5.82 -5.07
N THR A 55 -1.09 6.12 -5.78
CA THR A 55 -2.07 7.15 -5.44
C THR A 55 -3.42 6.47 -5.30
N TYR A 56 -4.05 6.59 -4.15
CA TYR A 56 -5.43 6.14 -3.94
C TYR A 56 -6.40 7.31 -4.18
N LEU A 57 -7.41 7.07 -5.01
CA LEU A 57 -8.50 8.00 -5.28
C LEU A 57 -9.81 7.31 -4.88
N PRO A 58 -10.52 7.78 -3.84
CA PRO A 58 -11.77 7.15 -3.42
C PRO A 58 -12.88 7.32 -4.47
N SER A 59 -12.87 8.42 -5.21
CA SER A 59 -13.74 8.67 -6.36
C SER A 59 -13.12 9.73 -7.29
N THR A 60 -13.62 9.82 -8.51
CA THR A 60 -13.26 10.86 -9.48
C THR A 60 -14.53 11.42 -10.15
N PRO A 61 -14.48 12.59 -10.80
CA PRO A 61 -15.61 13.10 -11.58
C PRO A 61 -16.07 12.16 -12.71
N TRP A 62 -15.20 11.23 -13.13
CA TRP A 62 -15.46 10.30 -14.25
C TRP A 62 -15.82 8.88 -13.79
N SER A 63 -15.53 8.52 -12.54
CA SER A 63 -15.78 7.20 -11.98
C SER A 63 -16.10 7.27 -10.49
N PRO A 64 -17.24 6.70 -10.05
CA PRO A 64 -17.60 6.63 -8.64
C PRO A 64 -16.84 5.53 -7.88
N TYR A 65 -16.00 4.74 -8.56
CA TYR A 65 -15.32 3.59 -7.96
C TYR A 65 -13.92 3.96 -7.43
N PRO A 66 -13.52 3.39 -6.27
CA PRO A 66 -12.17 3.55 -5.75
C PRO A 66 -11.11 3.09 -6.75
N THR A 67 -10.11 3.92 -6.98
CA THR A 67 -9.07 3.69 -7.99
C THR A 67 -7.69 3.79 -7.36
N ILE A 68 -6.83 2.82 -7.68
CA ILE A 68 -5.41 2.84 -7.30
C ILE A 68 -4.60 3.07 -8.57
N ILE A 69 -3.81 4.14 -8.58
CA ILE A 69 -2.94 4.49 -9.69
C ILE A 69 -1.50 4.17 -9.28
N MET A 70 -0.80 3.42 -10.12
CA MET A 70 0.62 3.12 -9.98
C MET A 70 1.34 3.49 -11.27
N THR A 71 2.60 3.89 -11.16
CA THR A 71 3.48 4.11 -12.32
C THR A 71 4.62 3.10 -12.25
N THR A 72 5.02 2.57 -13.41
CA THR A 72 6.09 1.58 -13.51
C THR A 72 6.86 1.76 -14.81
N ASN A 73 8.12 1.34 -14.82
CA ASN A 73 8.94 1.36 -16.03
C ASN A 73 8.41 0.31 -17.04
N PRO A 74 8.19 0.66 -18.32
CA PRO A 74 7.79 -0.29 -19.36
C PRO A 74 8.64 -1.56 -19.45
N SER A 75 9.95 -1.45 -19.19
CA SER A 75 10.90 -2.58 -19.24
C SER A 75 10.94 -3.44 -17.97
N SER A 76 10.09 -3.16 -16.97
CA SER A 76 10.10 -3.91 -15.71
C SER A 76 9.40 -5.26 -15.83
N LYS A 77 9.84 -6.25 -15.04
CA LYS A 77 9.20 -7.58 -14.96
C LYS A 77 7.69 -7.50 -14.64
N LYS A 78 7.29 -6.59 -13.75
CA LYS A 78 5.87 -6.38 -13.43
C LYS A 78 5.06 -5.85 -14.62
N THR A 79 5.64 -5.01 -15.48
CA THR A 79 4.95 -4.56 -16.69
C THR A 79 4.71 -5.71 -17.65
N GLN A 80 5.74 -6.52 -17.90
CA GLN A 80 5.58 -7.71 -18.74
C GLN A 80 4.53 -8.66 -18.14
N ASN A 81 4.60 -8.94 -16.84
CA ASN A 81 3.61 -9.79 -16.18
C ASN A 81 2.19 -9.24 -16.32
N LEU A 82 1.99 -7.92 -16.19
CA LEU A 82 0.67 -7.28 -16.33
C LEU A 82 0.12 -7.32 -17.77
N LEU A 83 1.00 -7.24 -18.77
CA LEU A 83 0.61 -7.37 -20.17
C LEU A 83 0.16 -8.80 -20.51
N GLU A 84 0.82 -9.80 -19.92
CA GLU A 84 0.47 -11.22 -20.11
C GLU A 84 -0.71 -11.67 -19.24
N ASN A 85 -0.80 -11.17 -18.00
CA ASN A 85 -1.87 -11.45 -17.05
C ASN A 85 -2.23 -10.20 -16.22
N PRO A 86 -3.36 -9.54 -16.49
CA PRO A 86 -3.77 -8.34 -15.77
C PRO A 86 -4.34 -8.62 -14.37
N GLN A 87 -4.53 -9.90 -13.99
CA GLN A 87 -5.01 -10.25 -12.65
C GLN A 87 -3.91 -10.05 -11.61
N VAL A 88 -4.22 -9.27 -10.59
CA VAL A 88 -3.27 -8.88 -9.55
C VAL A 88 -3.88 -9.04 -8.16
N SER A 89 -2.99 -9.18 -7.18
CA SER A 89 -3.35 -9.06 -5.77
C SER A 89 -2.57 -7.89 -5.16
N LEU A 90 -3.23 -7.16 -4.27
CA LEU A 90 -2.66 -6.03 -3.54
C LEU A 90 -2.66 -6.35 -2.05
N LEU A 91 -1.53 -6.10 -1.41
CA LEU A 91 -1.41 -6.16 0.03
C LEU A 91 -1.03 -4.77 0.57
N VAL A 92 -1.87 -4.29 1.47
CA VAL A 92 -1.66 -3.09 2.29
C VAL A 92 -1.65 -3.52 3.76
N HIS A 93 -0.81 -2.87 4.56
CA HIS A 93 -0.78 -3.05 5.99
C HIS A 93 -0.44 -1.70 6.65
N ASP A 94 -0.76 -1.59 7.93
CA ASP A 94 -0.69 -0.38 8.75
C ASP A 94 0.66 -0.19 9.46
N TRP A 95 1.67 -1.05 9.19
CA TRP A 95 2.93 -0.98 9.93
C TRP A 95 3.65 0.35 9.73
N VAL A 96 4.04 0.91 10.87
CA VAL A 96 4.58 2.25 11.07
C VAL A 96 5.83 2.50 10.21
N SER A 97 5.68 3.09 9.03
CA SER A 97 6.72 3.99 8.54
C SER A 97 6.48 5.30 9.26
N HIS A 98 7.17 5.51 10.39
CA HIS A 98 7.11 6.71 11.22
C HIS A 98 7.18 7.97 10.36
N ARG A 99 6.03 8.48 9.91
CA ARG A 99 5.94 9.88 9.55
C ARG A 99 5.97 10.59 10.89
N PRO A 100 6.91 11.53 11.13
CA PRO A 100 6.61 12.61 12.05
C PRO A 100 5.23 13.12 11.64
N PRO A 101 4.29 13.30 12.58
CA PRO A 101 2.98 13.83 12.24
C PRO A 101 3.21 15.06 11.37
N THR A 102 2.75 15.03 10.12
CA THR A 102 2.78 16.21 9.26
C THR A 102 1.74 17.15 9.82
N GLY A 103 2.06 17.79 10.94
CA GLY A 103 1.43 19.01 11.38
C GLY A 103 1.60 20.01 10.25
N ASN A 104 0.47 20.45 9.73
CA ASN A 104 0.31 21.59 8.85
C ASN A 104 1.03 21.51 7.49
N ARG A 105 0.26 21.16 6.45
CA ARG A 105 0.41 21.80 5.14
C ARG A 105 -0.02 23.28 5.22
N ALA A 106 0.64 24.06 6.07
CA ALA A 106 0.53 25.50 6.08
C ALA A 106 1.95 26.07 5.90
N SER A 107 2.11 26.85 4.84
CA SER A 107 3.23 27.74 4.54
C SER A 107 4.63 27.12 4.37
N SER A 108 5.26 27.48 3.24
CA SER A 108 6.70 27.42 2.99
C SER A 108 7.50 27.80 4.24
N PRO A 109 8.59 27.08 4.59
CA PRO A 109 9.42 27.50 5.70
C PRO A 109 10.20 28.77 5.30
N PRO A 110 10.35 29.77 6.18
CA PRO A 110 11.29 30.85 5.93
C PRO A 110 12.70 30.26 5.93
N ARG A 111 13.54 30.76 5.03
CA ARG A 111 14.95 30.43 4.92
C ARG A 111 15.66 30.87 6.20
N ASN A 112 15.79 29.98 7.18
CA ASN A 112 16.58 30.24 8.38
C ASN A 112 17.89 29.46 8.32
N THR A 113 18.96 30.25 8.28
CA THR A 113 20.36 29.89 8.31
C THR A 113 20.74 29.34 9.69
N GLY A 114 21.37 28.16 9.73
CA GLY A 114 22.10 27.68 10.91
C GLY A 114 21.43 26.51 11.61
N GLY A 115 21.89 25.31 11.28
CA GLY A 115 21.53 24.06 11.95
C GLY A 115 22.36 22.94 11.35
N ARG A 116 23.64 22.88 11.74
CA ARG A 116 24.57 21.84 11.28
C ARG A 116 24.01 20.48 11.71
N SER A 117 23.79 19.59 10.75
CA SER A 117 23.33 18.23 11.01
C SER A 117 24.42 17.42 11.74
N SER A 118 24.01 16.68 12.77
CA SER A 118 24.82 15.85 13.67
C SER A 118 25.76 14.83 12.99
N LEU A 119 25.59 14.56 11.68
CA LEU A 119 26.51 13.72 10.91
C LEU A 119 27.79 14.44 10.47
N ALA A 120 27.81 15.78 10.44
CA ALA A 120 29.00 16.55 10.03
C ALA A 120 30.08 16.61 11.13
N GLU A 121 29.77 16.20 12.36
CA GLU A 121 30.70 16.21 13.51
C GLU A 121 31.50 14.90 13.64
N MET A 122 31.13 13.84 12.90
CA MET A 122 31.85 12.55 12.88
C MET A 122 32.86 12.40 11.72
N LEU A 123 33.05 13.44 10.90
CA LEU A 123 33.91 13.41 9.72
C LEU A 123 35.07 14.42 9.80
N ILE A 124 35.43 14.87 11.02
CA ILE A 124 36.61 15.69 11.30
C ILE A 124 37.44 14.99 12.38
#